data_AF-A0AAE3RNN4-F1
#
_entry.id   AF-A0AAE3RNN4-F1
#
_cell.length_a   1.000
_cell.length_b   1.000
_cell.length_c   1.000
_cell.angle_alpha   90.00
_cell.angle_beta   90.00
_cell.angle_gamma   90.00
#
_symmetry.space_group_name_H-M   'P 1'
#
loop_
_entity.id
_entity.type
_entity.pdbx_description
1 polymer ?
#
loop_
_entity_poly.entity_id
_entity_poly.type
_entity_poly.pdbx_seq_one_letter_code
_entity_poly.pdbx_strand_id
1 'polypeptide(L)'
;RSESRMPTLISGAVTGDAQPGDNVAVAVNGRTFTGLVVTDEHGTLRYEVAVDSSVLTEGSNNVEVTVTGVDTAGNTAVAVQHTTVVL
;
A
#
# COMPACT_ATOMS: atom_id res chain seq x y z
N ARG A 1 -25.38 2.50 16.50
CA ARG A 1 -24.46 3.51 15.93
C ARG A 1 -24.01 2.93 14.60
N SER A 2 -24.28 3.60 13.49
CA SER A 2 -23.81 3.16 12.18
C SER A 2 -22.39 3.66 12.04
N GLU A 3 -21.40 2.82 12.33
CA GLU A 3 -20.03 3.11 11.93
C GLU A 3 -20.04 3.23 10.41
N SER A 4 -19.82 4.45 9.92
CA SER A 4 -19.60 4.70 8.51
C SER A 4 -18.36 3.89 8.11
N ARG A 5 -18.57 2.70 7.54
CA ARG A 5 -17.53 1.86 6.97
C ARG A 5 -17.01 2.53 5.69
N MET A 6 -16.30 3.64 5.86
CA MET A 6 -15.62 4.29 4.75
C MET A 6 -14.34 3.50 4.49
N PRO A 7 -14.11 3.00 3.26
CA PRO A 7 -12.87 2.31 2.94
C PRO A 7 -11.69 3.22 3.26
N THR A 8 -10.67 2.65 3.91
CA THR A 8 -9.43 3.37 4.20
C THR A 8 -8.52 3.23 3.01
N LEU A 9 -8.16 4.35 2.42
CA LEU A 9 -7.18 4.39 1.34
C LEU A 9 -5.79 4.36 1.97
N ILE A 10 -5.06 3.27 1.77
CA ILE A 10 -3.65 3.20 2.13
C ILE A 10 -2.87 3.73 0.94
N SER A 11 -2.26 4.89 1.13
CA SER A 11 -1.35 5.49 0.16
C SER A 11 -0.01 5.80 0.78
N GLY A 12 1.06 5.61 0.02
CA GLY A 12 2.40 5.99 0.43
C GLY A 12 3.25 6.36 -0.77
N ALA A 13 4.32 7.11 -0.52
CA ALA A 13 5.34 7.35 -1.53
C ALA A 13 6.18 6.08 -1.70
N VAL A 14 6.46 5.71 -2.95
CA VAL A 14 7.45 4.68 -3.24
C VAL A 14 8.74 5.40 -3.61
N THR A 15 9.84 5.00 -3.00
CA THR A 15 11.16 5.55 -3.31
C THR A 15 12.09 4.43 -3.75
N GLY A 16 13.13 4.78 -4.52
CA GLY A 16 14.08 3.81 -5.06
C GLY A 16 13.73 3.36 -6.48
N ASP A 17 13.90 2.06 -6.74
CA ASP A 17 13.85 1.46 -8.08
C ASP A 17 12.45 1.03 -8.54
N ALA A 18 11.40 1.49 -7.86
CA ALA A 18 10.04 1.23 -8.29
C ALA A 18 9.66 2.06 -9.52
N GLN A 19 8.69 1.57 -10.28
CA GLN A 19 8.20 2.13 -11.52
C GLN A 19 6.67 2.03 -11.56
N PRO A 20 5.98 2.95 -12.26
CA PRO A 20 4.55 2.85 -12.41
C PRO A 20 4.17 1.56 -13.15
N GLY A 21 3.19 0.84 -12.59
CA GLY A 21 2.83 -0.51 -13.02
C GLY A 21 3.42 -1.63 -12.16
N ASP A 22 4.34 -1.33 -11.25
CA ASP A 22 4.86 -2.32 -10.30
C ASP A 22 3.79 -2.82 -9.34
N ASN A 23 3.94 -4.08 -8.93
CA ASN A 23 3.00 -4.73 -8.04
C ASN A 23 3.23 -4.32 -6.58
N VAL A 24 2.13 -3.88 -5.95
CA VAL A 24 2.08 -3.53 -4.54
C VAL A 24 1.16 -4.51 -3.83
N ALA A 25 1.64 -5.09 -2.74
CA ALA A 25 0.85 -5.94 -1.85
C ALA A 25 0.74 -5.26 -0.48
N VAL A 26 -0.46 -5.10 0.04
CA VAL A 26 -0.74 -4.49 1.35
C VAL A 26 -1.46 -5.51 2.21
N ALA A 27 -0.80 -6.03 3.23
CA ALA A 27 -1.38 -6.94 4.22
C ALA A 27 -1.89 -6.15 5.43
N VAL A 28 -3.20 -6.25 5.71
CA VAL A 28 -3.87 -5.60 6.83
C VAL A 28 -4.58 -6.65 7.68
N ASN A 29 -4.20 -6.78 8.95
CA ASN A 29 -4.77 -7.81 9.86
C ASN A 29 -4.80 -9.23 9.25
N GLY A 30 -3.78 -9.59 8.48
CA GLY A 30 -3.69 -10.90 7.80
C GLY A 30 -4.51 -11.01 6.50
N ARG A 31 -5.13 -9.94 6.02
CA ARG A 31 -5.77 -9.87 4.71
C ARG A 31 -4.88 -9.11 3.73
N THR A 32 -4.56 -9.73 2.61
CA THR A 32 -3.73 -9.12 1.58
C THR A 32 -4.58 -8.44 0.52
N PHE A 33 -4.25 -7.19 0.26
CA PHE A 33 -4.78 -6.36 -0.81
C PHE A 33 -3.67 -6.14 -1.82
N THR A 34 -4.03 -5.92 -3.07
CA THR A 34 -3.06 -5.64 -4.12
C THR A 34 -3.41 -4.34 -4.81
N GLY A 35 -2.38 -3.64 -5.23
CA GLY A 35 -2.50 -2.45 -6.07
C GLY A 35 -1.28 -2.32 -6.95
N LEU A 36 -1.20 -1.16 -7.58
CA LEU A 36 -0.13 -0.82 -8.49
C LEU A 36 0.54 0.46 -8.04
N VAL A 37 1.84 0.56 -8.31
CA VAL A 37 2.54 1.83 -8.23
C VAL A 37 2.02 2.72 -9.37
N VAL A 38 1.70 3.95 -9.04
CA VAL A 38 1.27 5.00 -9.96
C VAL A 38 2.18 6.21 -9.79
N THR A 39 2.30 7.03 -10.82
CA THR A 39 2.99 8.30 -10.74
C THR A 39 1.97 9.41 -10.62
N ASP A 40 2.17 10.35 -9.69
CA ASP A 40 1.31 11.53 -9.59
C ASP A 40 1.63 12.59 -10.67
N GLU A 41 0.84 13.67 -10.67
CA GLU A 41 1.00 14.80 -11.59
C GLU A 41 2.34 15.55 -11.44
N HIS A 42 3.05 15.36 -10.33
CA HIS A 42 4.36 15.94 -10.05
C HIS A 42 5.52 14.99 -10.44
N GLY A 43 5.23 13.80 -10.97
CA GLY A 43 6.25 12.81 -11.31
C GLY A 43 6.70 11.96 -10.12
N THR A 44 6.00 12.02 -8.98
CA THR A 44 6.36 11.25 -7.78
C THR A 44 5.68 9.89 -7.80
N LEU A 45 6.44 8.84 -7.52
CA LEU A 45 5.92 7.49 -7.41
C LEU A 45 5.18 7.30 -6.10
N ARG A 46 3.98 6.76 -6.19
CA ARG A 46 3.12 6.46 -5.05
C ARG A 46 2.31 5.20 -5.31
N TYR A 47 1.84 4.57 -4.26
CA TYR A 47 0.88 3.49 -4.38
C TYR A 47 -0.43 3.89 -3.74
N GLU A 48 -1.52 3.35 -4.26
CA GLU A 48 -2.86 3.48 -3.68
C GLU A 48 -3.54 2.13 -3.64
N VAL A 49 -3.93 1.73 -2.43
CA VAL A 49 -4.66 0.49 -2.19
C VAL A 49 -5.86 0.79 -1.32
N ALA A 50 -7.05 0.60 -1.88
CA ALA A 50 -8.29 0.71 -1.13
C ALA A 50 -8.45 -0.53 -0.24
N VAL A 51 -8.47 -0.29 1.08
CA VAL A 51 -8.66 -1.34 2.07
C VAL A 51 -10.05 -1.15 2.68
N ASP A 52 -10.87 -2.20 2.58
CA ASP A 52 -12.18 -2.21 3.21
C ASP A 52 -12.05 -2.04 4.73
N SER A 53 -12.73 -1.05 5.29
CA SER A 53 -12.70 -0.83 6.74
C SER A 53 -13.34 -1.98 7.54
N SER A 54 -14.02 -2.93 6.89
CA SER A 54 -14.46 -4.18 7.52
C SER A 54 -13.30 -5.05 8.02
N VAL A 55 -12.09 -4.81 7.51
CA VAL A 55 -10.87 -5.55 7.86
C VAL A 55 -10.03 -4.80 8.89
N LEU A 56 -10.41 -3.55 9.14
CA LEU A 56 -9.84 -2.71 10.17
C LEU A 56 -10.70 -2.90 11.44
N THR A 57 -10.00 -3.14 12.52
CA THR A 57 -10.55 -3.29 13.87
C THR A 57 -10.34 -1.99 14.64
N GLU A 58 -11.30 -1.62 15.49
CA GLU A 58 -11.11 -0.50 16.42
C GLU A 58 -9.82 -0.72 17.25
N GLY A 59 -8.98 0.32 17.35
CA GLY A 59 -7.63 0.21 17.91
C GLY A 59 -6.54 0.00 16.85
N SER A 60 -5.48 -0.74 17.19
CA SER A 60 -4.27 -0.86 16.36
C SER A 60 -4.39 -1.93 15.27
N ASN A 61 -4.25 -1.52 14.02
CA ASN A 61 -4.24 -2.39 12.85
C ASN A 61 -2.84 -2.45 12.26
N ASN A 62 -2.24 -3.62 12.24
CA ASN A 62 -0.95 -3.81 11.58
C ASN A 62 -1.14 -3.84 10.07
N VAL A 63 -0.44 -2.94 9.39
CA VAL A 63 -0.42 -2.80 7.93
C VAL A 63 1.01 -3.00 7.45
N GLU A 64 1.22 -4.04 6.65
CA GLU A 64 2.48 -4.35 6.01
C GLU A 64 2.34 -4.12 4.51
N VAL A 65 3.11 -3.20 3.96
CA VAL A 65 3.13 -2.91 2.53
C VAL A 65 4.41 -3.47 1.94
N THR A 66 4.28 -4.30 0.92
CA THR A 66 5.37 -4.84 0.12
C THR A 66 5.24 -4.33 -1.30
N VAL A 67 6.22 -3.57 -1.76
CA VAL A 67 6.33 -3.12 -3.14
C VAL A 67 7.44 -3.91 -3.80
N THR A 68 7.15 -4.53 -4.96
CA THR A 68 8.16 -5.21 -5.77
C THR A 68 8.38 -4.40 -7.04
N GLY A 69 9.52 -3.74 -7.13
CA GLY A 69 9.95 -2.99 -8.30
C GLY A 69 10.99 -3.73 -9.14
N VAL A 70 10.94 -3.55 -10.45
CA VAL A 70 11.95 -4.09 -11.37
C VAL A 70 12.62 -2.94 -12.08
N ASP A 71 13.94 -2.83 -11.94
CA ASP A 71 14.69 -1.81 -12.64
C ASP A 71 14.92 -2.18 -14.12
N THR A 72 15.30 -1.19 -14.92
CA THR A 72 15.58 -1.36 -16.35
C THR A 72 16.79 -2.28 -16.62
N ALA A 73 17.64 -2.52 -15.62
CA ALA A 73 18.77 -3.42 -15.69
C ALA A 73 18.41 -4.87 -15.32
N GLY A 74 17.16 -5.14 -14.94
CA GLY A 74 16.64 -6.45 -14.55
C GLY A 74 16.82 -6.80 -13.07
N ASN A 75 17.22 -5.85 -12.23
CA ASN A 75 17.28 -6.05 -10.78
C ASN A 75 15.89 -5.87 -10.17
N THR A 76 15.52 -6.78 -9.28
CA THR A 76 14.26 -6.71 -8.52
C THR A 76 14.52 -6.08 -7.15
N ALA A 77 13.93 -4.92 -6.88
CA ALA A 77 13.90 -4.30 -5.57
C ALA A 77 12.61 -4.67 -4.83
N VAL A 78 12.72 -5.08 -3.57
CA VAL A 78 11.55 -5.35 -2.72
C VAL A 78 11.61 -4.39 -1.54
N ALA A 79 10.66 -3.45 -1.49
CA ALA A 79 10.50 -2.52 -0.38
C ALA A 79 9.39 -3.02 0.54
N VAL A 80 9.71 -3.24 1.81
CA VAL A 80 8.73 -3.62 2.84
C VAL A 80 8.60 -2.48 3.84
N GLN A 81 7.37 -2.03 4.06
CA GLN A 81 7.02 -0.94 4.95
C GLN A 81 5.99 -1.44 5.97
N HIS A 82 6.32 -1.37 7.24
CA HIS A 82 5.37 -1.66 8.31
C HIS A 82 4.81 -0.35 8.86
N THR A 83 3.49 -0.28 8.99
CA THR A 83 2.79 0.85 9.60
C THR A 83 1.63 0.34 10.44
N THR A 84 1.23 1.12 11.45
CA THR A 84 0.10 0.78 12.30
C THR A 84 -0.96 1.85 12.13
N VAL A 85 -2.16 1.45 11.71
CA VAL A 85 -3.31 2.34 11.60
C VAL A 85 -4.17 2.19 12.85
N VAL A 86 -4.34 3.26 13.60
CA VAL A 86 -5.27 3.33 14.73
C VAL A 86 -6.59 3.96 14.30
N LEU A 87 -7.69 3.22 14.47
CA LEU A 87 -9.06 3.69 14.24
C LEU A 87 -9.60 4.43 15.46
#